data_AF-A0AAU2TED2-F1
#
_entry.id   AF-A0AAU2TED2-F1
#
_cell.length_a   1.000
_cell.length_b   1.000
_cell.length_c   1.000
_cell.angle_alpha   90.00
_cell.angle_beta   90.00
_cell.angle_gamma   90.00
#
_symmetry.space_group_name_H-M   'P 1'
#
loop_
_entity.id
_entity.type
_entity.pdbx_description
1 polymer ?
#
loop_
_entity_poly.entity_id
_entity_poly.type
_entity_poly.pdbx_seq_one_letter_code
_entity_poly.pdbx_strand_id
1 'polypeptide(L)'
;MTTAPEMTVIALGAHVLDTLVSPVEHIPEGQGGQLVDRIKVTAAGPAGGTALVLAKLGATVRSAGAIGADPLGDHLLALLARDGVDISLLLRRTDAQTSASVVPVRPDGSHPSLHVIGANGGYGLDDAPWEAIAAATHLHFGAPEFMGGAAAAKILSFAREHGVSTSMDCLVPGDPEWLDWIADCLPYVDYLLPNDDQVLGWTGADDLVAGCRTLLARGVGCVAATAGAAGAVVVTAAGEHTVPAFAADVVDTTGCGDSFSAGFLRGLSLGQDPTEAAVLGCATAAQVVTGLGTDHGNFDLAAVQAFAVGALTLSEGRTMSSSTPASPPRLPPPWRPPPGLLPVTGPTWSSSARGWPG
;
A
#
# COMPACT_ATOMS: atom_id res chain seq x y z
N MET A 1 15.88 27.73 8.75
CA MET A 1 15.19 26.48 8.37
C MET A 1 13.82 26.56 8.99
N THR A 2 12.81 26.93 8.22
CA THR A 2 11.41 26.77 8.63
C THR A 2 11.16 25.27 8.75
N THR A 3 10.96 24.78 9.96
CA THR A 3 10.49 23.42 10.19
C THR A 3 9.20 23.24 9.41
N ALA A 4 9.16 22.24 8.52
CA ALA A 4 7.92 21.88 7.84
C ALA A 4 6.80 21.72 8.88
N PRO A 5 5.55 22.10 8.57
CA PRO A 5 4.43 21.91 9.48
C PRO A 5 4.38 20.46 9.97
N GLU A 6 4.22 20.31 11.27
CA GLU A 6 4.21 19.02 11.96
C GLU A 6 2.89 18.30 11.63
N MET A 7 2.97 17.23 10.83
CA MET A 7 1.83 16.39 10.49
C MET A 7 1.69 15.31 11.57
N THR A 8 0.58 15.32 12.31
CA THR A 8 0.22 14.26 13.25
C THR A 8 -0.89 13.42 12.67
N VAL A 9 -0.61 12.14 12.42
CA VAL A 9 -1.52 11.23 11.71
C VAL A 9 -1.97 10.10 12.62
N ILE A 10 -3.28 9.86 12.68
CA ILE A 10 -3.81 8.57 13.11
C ILE A 10 -3.98 7.70 11.86
N ALA A 11 -3.17 6.64 11.77
CA ALA A 11 -3.34 5.60 10.76
C ALA A 11 -4.22 4.51 11.36
N LEU A 12 -5.51 4.55 11.04
CA LEU A 12 -6.53 3.67 11.61
C LEU A 12 -6.91 2.57 10.62
N GLY A 13 -7.04 1.34 11.12
CA GLY A 13 -7.61 0.22 10.36
C GLY A 13 -6.65 -0.94 10.16
N ALA A 14 -6.60 -1.50 8.95
CA ALA A 14 -5.92 -2.78 8.71
C ALA A 14 -4.39 -2.67 8.78
N HIS A 15 -3.83 -3.36 9.77
CA HIS A 15 -2.40 -3.61 9.89
C HIS A 15 -2.14 -5.09 9.58
N VAL A 16 -1.20 -5.36 8.68
CA VAL A 16 -0.96 -6.70 8.14
C VAL A 16 0.53 -7.02 8.25
N LEU A 17 0.85 -8.26 8.59
CA LEU A 17 2.22 -8.76 8.48
C LEU A 17 2.39 -9.53 7.16
N ASP A 18 3.12 -8.96 6.22
CA ASP A 18 3.35 -9.59 4.92
C ASP A 18 4.64 -10.41 4.93
N THR A 19 4.52 -11.68 4.52
CA THR A 19 5.64 -12.58 4.26
C THR A 19 5.85 -12.68 2.75
N LEU A 20 6.84 -11.94 2.25
CA LEU A 20 7.20 -11.93 0.84
C LEU A 20 8.17 -13.05 0.52
N VAL A 21 7.89 -13.77 -0.56
CA VAL A 21 8.70 -14.88 -1.07
C VAL A 21 9.09 -14.52 -2.49
N SER A 22 10.38 -14.43 -2.81
CA SER A 22 10.85 -13.94 -4.10
C SER A 22 12.13 -14.64 -4.60
N PRO A 23 12.23 -14.96 -5.91
CA PRO A 23 11.14 -14.97 -6.89
C PRO A 23 10.30 -16.25 -6.79
N VAL A 24 9.00 -16.15 -7.11
CA VAL A 24 8.09 -17.30 -7.25
C VAL A 24 7.52 -17.33 -8.67
N GLU A 25 7.88 -18.35 -9.44
CA GLU A 25 7.39 -18.52 -10.82
C GLU A 25 6.02 -19.20 -10.85
N HIS A 26 5.82 -20.19 -9.99
CA HIS A 26 4.59 -20.94 -9.83
C HIS A 26 4.53 -21.56 -8.43
N ILE A 27 3.34 -21.94 -7.97
CA ILE A 27 3.20 -22.77 -6.76
C ILE A 27 3.53 -24.22 -7.17
N PRO A 28 4.51 -24.89 -6.51
CA PRO A 28 4.86 -26.27 -6.84
C PRO A 28 3.68 -27.23 -6.72
N GLU A 29 3.59 -28.22 -7.61
CA GLU A 29 2.53 -29.23 -7.56
C GLU A 29 2.71 -30.20 -6.38
N GLY A 30 1.60 -30.65 -5.81
CA GLY A 30 1.58 -31.68 -4.76
C GLY A 30 2.37 -31.25 -3.51
N GLN A 31 3.42 -32.01 -3.19
CA GLN A 31 4.33 -31.74 -2.07
C GLN A 31 5.71 -31.24 -2.55
N GLY A 32 5.79 -30.73 -3.79
CA GLY A 32 7.02 -30.16 -4.32
C GLY A 32 7.47 -28.93 -3.52
N GLY A 33 8.78 -28.67 -3.54
CA GLY A 33 9.38 -27.47 -2.98
C GLY A 33 10.20 -26.73 -4.03
N GLN A 34 10.25 -25.40 -3.92
CA GLN A 34 11.09 -24.55 -4.75
C GLN A 34 12.07 -23.79 -3.85
N LEU A 35 13.33 -23.72 -4.26
CA LEU A 35 14.29 -22.79 -3.66
C LEU A 35 14.03 -21.39 -4.21
N VAL A 36 14.02 -20.42 -3.30
CA VAL A 36 13.85 -19.00 -3.61
C VAL A 36 15.04 -18.22 -3.07
N ASP A 37 15.28 -17.06 -3.64
CA ASP A 37 16.44 -16.24 -3.28
C ASP A 37 16.25 -15.54 -1.93
N ARG A 38 15.01 -15.16 -1.62
CA ARG A 38 14.70 -14.41 -0.41
C ARG A 38 13.30 -14.69 0.12
N ILE A 39 13.20 -14.76 1.44
CA ILE A 39 11.96 -14.61 2.19
C ILE A 39 12.15 -13.41 3.12
N LYS A 40 11.23 -12.45 3.08
CA LYS A 40 11.26 -11.22 3.88
C LYS A 40 9.92 -11.03 4.57
N VAL A 41 9.95 -10.52 5.79
CA VAL A 41 8.74 -10.10 6.49
C VAL A 41 8.73 -8.58 6.63
N THR A 42 7.57 -7.96 6.44
CA THR A 42 7.39 -6.50 6.56
C THR A 42 6.03 -6.14 7.15
N ALA A 43 5.94 -4.93 7.70
CA ALA A 43 4.66 -4.34 8.06
C ALA A 43 3.98 -3.78 6.80
N ALA A 44 2.70 -4.06 6.65
CA ALA A 44 1.91 -3.74 5.48
C ALA A 44 0.44 -3.49 5.86
N GLY A 45 -0.42 -3.46 4.85
CA GLY A 45 -1.84 -3.13 4.97
C GLY A 45 -2.08 -1.64 4.80
N PRO A 46 -3.26 -1.24 4.29
CA PRO A 46 -3.50 0.16 3.91
C PRO A 46 -3.29 1.14 5.07
N ALA A 47 -3.55 0.74 6.32
CA ALA A 47 -3.19 1.56 7.47
C ALA A 47 -1.71 1.39 7.87
N GLY A 48 -1.24 0.15 8.03
CA GLY A 48 0.11 -0.14 8.55
C GLY A 48 1.26 0.25 7.62
N GLY A 49 1.13 -0.04 6.33
CA GLY A 49 2.10 0.34 5.29
C GLY A 49 2.16 1.86 5.12
N THR A 50 1.00 2.52 5.03
CA THR A 50 0.94 3.99 4.92
C THR A 50 1.53 4.65 6.17
N ALA A 51 1.26 4.11 7.36
CA ALA A 51 1.84 4.59 8.62
C ALA A 51 3.38 4.54 8.60
N LEU A 52 3.94 3.40 8.19
CA LEU A 52 5.37 3.18 8.10
C LEU A 52 6.02 4.19 7.15
N VAL A 53 5.46 4.36 5.94
CA VAL A 53 6.05 5.27 4.95
C VAL A 53 5.89 6.73 5.35
N LEU A 54 4.76 7.12 5.96
CA LEU A 54 4.59 8.47 6.53
C LEU A 54 5.64 8.79 7.60
N ALA A 55 5.97 7.82 8.46
CA ALA A 55 7.01 7.99 9.47
C ALA A 55 8.39 8.21 8.82
N LYS A 56 8.74 7.46 7.75
CA LYS A 56 9.95 7.69 6.95
C LYS A 56 9.99 9.10 6.33
N LEU A 57 8.84 9.63 5.93
CA LEU A 57 8.70 10.99 5.40
C LEU A 57 8.62 12.08 6.50
N GLY A 58 8.87 11.71 7.76
CA GLY A 58 9.01 12.62 8.89
C GLY A 58 7.69 13.12 9.47
N ALA A 59 6.59 12.39 9.28
CA ALA A 59 5.34 12.66 10.00
C ALA A 59 5.36 12.00 11.40
N THR A 60 4.63 12.58 12.34
CA THR A 60 4.35 11.96 13.65
C THR A 60 3.16 11.04 13.48
N VAL A 61 3.38 9.72 13.50
CA VAL A 61 2.34 8.73 13.18
C VAL A 61 2.00 7.89 14.40
N ARG A 62 0.70 7.69 14.63
CA ARG A 62 0.18 6.75 15.63
C ARG A 62 -0.72 5.73 14.93
N SER A 63 -0.40 4.46 15.08
CA SER A 63 -1.16 3.36 14.50
C SER A 63 -2.29 2.92 15.41
N ALA A 64 -3.52 2.87 14.89
CA ALA A 64 -4.72 2.43 15.58
C ALA A 64 -5.38 1.27 14.83
N GLY A 65 -5.80 0.23 15.55
CA GLY A 65 -6.34 -0.98 14.94
C GLY A 65 -6.29 -2.16 15.90
N ALA A 66 -6.52 -3.37 15.38
CA ALA A 66 -6.44 -4.60 16.16
C ALA A 66 -5.46 -5.61 15.55
N ILE A 67 -4.64 -6.19 16.40
CA ILE A 67 -3.70 -7.27 16.09
C ILE A 67 -3.91 -8.43 17.08
N GLY A 68 -3.39 -9.60 16.77
CA GLY A 68 -3.43 -10.74 17.68
C GLY A 68 -2.45 -10.59 18.85
N ALA A 69 -2.78 -11.19 19.98
CA ALA A 69 -1.87 -11.45 21.07
C ALA A 69 -1.00 -12.69 20.76
N ASP A 70 -0.28 -12.63 19.64
CA ASP A 70 0.49 -13.74 19.08
C ASP A 70 1.87 -13.29 18.55
N PRO A 71 2.77 -14.21 18.17
CA PRO A 71 4.11 -13.87 17.68
C PRO A 71 4.12 -13.03 16.40
N LEU A 72 3.09 -13.12 15.56
CA LEU A 72 2.98 -12.28 14.36
C LEU A 72 2.71 -10.83 14.76
N GLY A 73 1.84 -10.62 15.75
CA GLY A 73 1.56 -9.32 16.33
C GLY A 73 2.78 -8.71 17.00
N ASP A 74 3.54 -9.50 17.78
CA ASP A 74 4.80 -9.03 18.37
C ASP A 74 5.81 -8.58 17.29
N HIS A 75 5.90 -9.32 16.19
CA HIS A 75 6.79 -8.98 15.08
C HIS A 75 6.33 -7.72 14.35
N LEU A 76 5.04 -7.59 14.07
CA LEU A 76 4.45 -6.41 13.44
C LEU A 76 4.69 -5.14 14.26
N LEU A 77 4.48 -5.21 15.58
CA LEU A 77 4.76 -4.10 16.50
C LEU A 77 6.24 -3.69 16.47
N ALA A 78 7.15 -4.67 16.47
CA ALA A 78 8.59 -4.41 16.43
C ALA A 78 9.01 -3.72 15.12
N LEU A 79 8.44 -4.12 13.98
CA LEU A 79 8.72 -3.52 12.68
C LEU A 79 8.20 -2.07 12.60
N LEU A 80 6.97 -1.82 13.01
CA LEU A 80 6.40 -0.47 13.04
C LEU A 80 7.17 0.46 13.98
N ALA A 81 7.47 0.00 15.19
CA ALA A 81 8.20 0.79 16.19
C ALA A 81 9.64 1.10 15.76
N ARG A 82 10.32 0.16 15.06
CA ARG A 82 11.66 0.38 14.49
C ARG A 82 11.66 1.58 13.55
N ASP A 83 10.60 1.75 12.79
CA ASP A 83 10.46 2.81 11.78
C ASP A 83 9.81 4.09 12.35
N GLY A 84 9.68 4.18 13.69
CA GLY A 84 9.27 5.40 14.39
C GLY A 84 7.76 5.59 14.57
N VAL A 85 6.96 4.57 14.26
CA VAL A 85 5.51 4.62 14.45
C VAL A 85 5.15 4.39 15.92
N ASP A 86 4.31 5.25 16.49
CA ASP A 86 3.71 5.03 17.81
C ASP A 86 2.64 3.93 17.72
N ILE A 87 2.92 2.81 18.36
CA ILE A 87 2.09 1.60 18.38
C ILE A 87 1.16 1.52 19.61
N SER A 88 1.08 2.57 20.42
CA SER A 88 0.32 2.57 21.68
C SER A 88 -1.20 2.42 21.51
N LEU A 89 -1.74 2.67 20.32
CA LEU A 89 -3.17 2.55 20.00
C LEU A 89 -3.52 1.25 19.27
N LEU A 90 -2.56 0.33 19.08
CA LEU A 90 -2.82 -1.00 18.54
C LEU A 90 -3.32 -1.94 19.64
N LEU A 91 -4.56 -2.39 19.51
CA LEU A 91 -5.20 -3.30 20.45
C LEU A 91 -4.74 -4.73 20.20
N ARG A 92 -4.46 -5.46 21.28
CA ARG A 92 -4.11 -6.88 21.22
C ARG A 92 -5.31 -7.76 21.56
N ARG A 93 -5.69 -8.64 20.63
CA ARG A 93 -6.83 -9.55 20.72
C ARG A 93 -6.37 -10.97 21.04
N THR A 94 -6.96 -11.61 22.05
CA THR A 94 -6.65 -13.01 22.39
C THR A 94 -7.55 -14.02 21.69
N ASP A 95 -8.62 -13.54 21.06
CA ASP A 95 -9.67 -14.30 20.40
C ASP A 95 -9.53 -14.37 18.87
N ALA A 96 -8.55 -13.65 18.29
CA ALA A 96 -8.23 -13.66 16.87
C ALA A 96 -6.71 -13.55 16.64
N GLN A 97 -6.22 -14.17 15.57
CA GLN A 97 -4.82 -14.05 15.15
C GLN A 97 -4.54 -12.69 14.49
N THR A 98 -3.29 -12.24 14.47
CA THR A 98 -2.85 -11.09 13.69
C THR A 98 -3.11 -11.32 12.20
N SER A 99 -3.54 -10.27 11.49
CA SER A 99 -3.69 -10.33 10.04
C SER A 99 -2.34 -10.54 9.36
N ALA A 100 -2.31 -11.40 8.36
CA ALA A 100 -1.07 -11.72 7.66
C ALA A 100 -1.35 -12.09 6.21
N SER A 101 -0.35 -11.87 5.36
CA SER A 101 -0.36 -12.36 3.99
C SER A 101 0.91 -13.13 3.66
N VAL A 102 0.80 -14.10 2.77
CA VAL A 102 1.93 -14.67 2.05
C VAL A 102 1.89 -14.14 0.61
N VAL A 103 2.97 -13.47 0.21
CA VAL A 103 3.07 -12.74 -1.04
C VAL A 103 4.14 -13.38 -1.92
N PRO A 104 3.78 -14.32 -2.80
CA PRO A 104 4.70 -14.90 -3.77
C PRO A 104 4.97 -13.90 -4.90
N VAL A 105 6.07 -13.16 -4.79
CA VAL A 105 6.48 -12.12 -5.75
C VAL A 105 7.09 -12.79 -6.98
N ARG A 106 6.49 -12.54 -8.14
CA ARG A 106 6.96 -13.05 -9.43
C ARG A 106 8.22 -12.33 -9.91
N PRO A 107 8.96 -12.87 -10.89
CA PRO A 107 10.14 -12.22 -11.44
C PRO A 107 9.88 -10.82 -12.03
N ASP A 108 8.64 -10.51 -12.43
CA ASP A 108 8.24 -9.19 -12.93
C ASP A 108 7.77 -8.22 -11.81
N GLY A 109 7.87 -8.64 -10.55
CA GLY A 109 7.43 -7.88 -9.37
C GLY A 109 5.94 -7.96 -9.05
N SER A 110 5.12 -8.52 -9.96
CA SER A 110 3.70 -8.75 -9.69
C SER A 110 3.49 -9.88 -8.69
N HIS A 111 2.37 -9.88 -7.98
CA HIS A 111 2.09 -10.93 -6.99
C HIS A 111 0.58 -11.16 -6.80
N PRO A 112 0.13 -12.43 -6.66
CA PRO A 112 -1.10 -12.69 -5.94
C PRO A 112 -0.85 -12.56 -4.42
N SER A 113 -1.90 -12.66 -3.61
CA SER A 113 -1.79 -12.68 -2.15
C SER A 113 -2.65 -13.78 -1.56
N LEU A 114 -2.09 -14.52 -0.59
CA LEU A 114 -2.84 -15.42 0.28
C LEU A 114 -3.00 -14.73 1.62
N HIS A 115 -4.22 -14.28 1.94
CA HIS A 115 -4.46 -13.36 3.03
C HIS A 115 -5.41 -13.92 4.09
N VAL A 116 -5.13 -13.60 5.36
CA VAL A 116 -6.05 -13.79 6.49
C VAL A 116 -6.35 -12.44 7.14
N ILE A 117 -7.64 -12.10 7.24
CA ILE A 117 -8.11 -10.84 7.83
C ILE A 117 -7.74 -10.75 9.31
N GLY A 118 -7.85 -11.86 10.05
CA GLY A 118 -7.46 -11.92 11.46
C GLY A 118 -8.18 -10.88 12.33
N ALA A 119 -7.46 -10.33 13.30
CA ALA A 119 -7.95 -9.38 14.30
C ALA A 119 -8.48 -8.07 13.70
N ASN A 120 -8.09 -7.69 12.48
CA ASN A 120 -8.61 -6.51 11.79
C ASN A 120 -10.15 -6.56 11.66
N GLY A 121 -10.72 -7.74 11.42
CA GLY A 121 -12.17 -7.94 11.28
C GLY A 121 -12.95 -7.81 12.59
N GLY A 122 -12.26 -7.74 13.74
CA GLY A 122 -12.86 -7.57 15.07
C GLY A 122 -12.70 -6.16 15.64
N TYR A 123 -12.20 -5.20 14.85
CA TYR A 123 -12.05 -3.80 15.27
C TYR A 123 -13.35 -3.02 15.02
N GLY A 124 -13.88 -2.35 16.04
CA GLY A 124 -15.17 -1.65 15.97
C GLY A 124 -15.15 -0.23 16.51
N LEU A 125 -16.34 0.39 16.58
CA LEU A 125 -16.52 1.75 17.10
C LEU A 125 -16.08 1.92 18.56
N ASP A 126 -16.30 0.89 19.38
CA ASP A 126 -15.92 0.90 20.80
C ASP A 126 -14.39 0.88 21.00
N ASP A 127 -13.65 0.53 19.95
CA ASP A 127 -12.19 0.48 19.94
C ASP A 127 -11.53 1.76 19.40
N ALA A 128 -12.32 2.65 18.80
CA ALA A 128 -11.80 3.85 18.14
C ALA A 128 -11.16 4.80 19.17
N PRO A 129 -9.93 5.29 18.94
CA PRO A 129 -9.25 6.19 19.87
C PRO A 129 -9.74 7.64 19.68
N TRP A 130 -10.99 7.91 20.05
CA TRP A 130 -11.69 9.17 19.78
C TRP A 130 -10.90 10.42 20.18
N GLU A 131 -10.30 10.43 21.37
CA GLU A 131 -9.49 11.57 21.83
C GLU A 131 -8.23 11.78 20.98
N ALA A 132 -7.57 10.69 20.55
CA ALA A 132 -6.40 10.78 19.69
C ALA A 132 -6.76 11.24 18.28
N ILE A 133 -7.92 10.81 17.76
CA ILE A 133 -8.46 11.28 16.49
C ILE A 133 -8.69 12.78 16.56
N ALA A 134 -9.42 13.27 17.57
CA ALA A 134 -9.74 14.70 17.72
C ALA A 134 -8.50 15.60 17.87
N ALA A 135 -7.37 15.06 18.36
CA ALA A 135 -6.13 15.80 18.57
C ALA A 135 -5.16 15.76 17.36
N ALA A 136 -5.48 14.98 16.31
CA ALA A 136 -4.61 14.82 15.15
C ALA A 136 -4.79 15.93 14.11
N THR A 137 -3.91 15.99 13.11
CA THR A 137 -4.09 16.86 11.93
C THR A 137 -4.76 16.10 10.78
N HIS A 138 -4.59 14.78 10.75
CA HIS A 138 -5.11 13.90 9.71
C HIS A 138 -5.50 12.53 10.26
N LEU A 139 -6.60 11.97 9.77
CA LEU A 139 -7.01 10.59 9.95
C LEU A 139 -6.90 9.88 8.59
N HIS A 140 -6.02 8.88 8.50
CA HIS A 140 -5.98 7.96 7.38
C HIS A 140 -6.66 6.66 7.79
N PHE A 141 -7.76 6.29 7.12
CA PHE A 141 -8.52 5.08 7.39
C PHE A 141 -8.27 4.03 6.30
N GLY A 142 -7.45 3.04 6.61
CA GLY A 142 -7.16 1.91 5.72
C GLY A 142 -8.07 0.72 5.98
N ALA A 143 -8.69 0.21 4.91
CA ALA A 143 -9.68 -0.89 4.90
C ALA A 143 -10.95 -0.67 5.78
N PRO A 144 -11.66 0.47 5.64
CA PRO A 144 -12.89 0.73 6.40
C PRO A 144 -14.03 -0.26 6.12
N GLU A 145 -13.99 -0.97 5.00
CA GLU A 145 -14.94 -2.02 4.64
C GLU A 145 -15.02 -3.14 5.68
N PHE A 146 -13.98 -3.37 6.48
CA PHE A 146 -14.01 -4.36 7.55
C PHE A 146 -14.96 -3.97 8.69
N MET A 147 -15.23 -2.67 8.85
CA MET A 147 -16.21 -2.14 9.79
C MET A 147 -17.57 -1.86 9.13
N GLY A 148 -17.56 -1.55 7.83
CA GLY A 148 -18.72 -1.17 7.04
C GLY A 148 -19.00 0.32 7.01
N GLY A 149 -19.68 0.78 5.95
CA GLY A 149 -19.88 2.20 5.65
C GLY A 149 -20.50 2.99 6.81
N ALA A 150 -21.57 2.49 7.42
CA ALA A 150 -22.27 3.19 8.50
C ALA A 150 -21.40 3.41 9.76
N ALA A 151 -20.52 2.47 10.07
CA ALA A 151 -19.61 2.59 11.22
C ALA A 151 -18.41 3.46 10.86
N ALA A 152 -17.81 3.26 9.68
CA ALA A 152 -16.73 4.09 9.18
C ALA A 152 -17.14 5.57 9.08
N ALA A 153 -18.38 5.84 8.66
CA ALA A 153 -18.97 7.18 8.57
C ALA A 153 -18.91 7.93 9.91
N LYS A 154 -19.17 7.25 11.04
CA LYS A 154 -19.13 7.88 12.37
C LYS A 154 -17.71 8.31 12.77
N ILE A 155 -16.70 7.52 12.42
CA ILE A 155 -15.31 7.83 12.71
C ILE A 155 -14.85 9.01 11.84
N LEU A 156 -15.13 8.94 10.54
CA LEU A 156 -14.75 9.98 9.57
C LEU A 156 -15.49 11.30 9.83
N SER A 157 -16.79 11.27 10.13
CA SER A 157 -17.56 12.46 10.47
C SER A 157 -17.05 13.11 11.75
N PHE A 158 -16.76 12.31 12.78
CA PHE A 158 -16.20 12.80 14.04
C PHE A 158 -14.85 13.50 13.83
N ALA A 159 -13.96 12.92 13.01
CA ALA A 159 -12.68 13.54 12.67
C ALA A 159 -12.90 14.94 12.04
N ARG A 160 -13.79 15.03 11.04
CA ARG A 160 -14.12 16.29 10.37
C ARG A 160 -14.72 17.34 11.32
N GLU A 161 -15.61 16.93 12.22
CA GLU A 161 -16.21 17.80 13.23
C GLU A 161 -15.17 18.45 14.16
N HIS A 162 -14.00 17.81 14.31
CA HIS A 162 -12.87 18.32 15.09
C HIS A 162 -11.80 19.01 14.23
N GLY A 163 -12.09 19.29 12.95
CA GLY A 163 -11.16 19.95 12.03
C GLY A 163 -10.02 19.05 11.53
N VAL A 164 -10.16 17.74 11.68
CA VAL A 164 -9.19 16.74 11.23
C VAL A 164 -9.53 16.33 9.80
N SER A 165 -8.57 16.48 8.89
CA SER A 165 -8.73 16.04 7.50
C SER A 165 -8.73 14.51 7.41
N THR A 166 -9.41 13.96 6.40
CA THR A 166 -9.67 12.52 6.30
C THR A 166 -9.20 11.93 4.98
N SER A 167 -8.61 10.74 5.03
CA SER A 167 -8.36 9.95 3.82
C SER A 167 -8.76 8.50 4.00
N MET A 168 -8.99 7.84 2.88
CA MET A 168 -9.48 6.47 2.82
C MET A 168 -8.76 5.69 1.74
N ASP A 169 -8.35 4.47 2.07
CA ASP A 169 -7.81 3.47 1.14
C ASP A 169 -8.48 2.12 1.45
N CYS A 170 -8.88 1.39 0.42
CA CYS A 170 -9.64 0.15 0.54
C CYS A 170 -8.76 -1.03 0.12
N LEU A 171 -8.92 -2.18 0.78
CA LEU A 171 -8.24 -3.42 0.43
C LEU A 171 -9.07 -4.30 -0.53
N VAL A 172 -10.39 -4.08 -0.58
CA VAL A 172 -11.31 -4.86 -1.41
C VAL A 172 -11.10 -4.69 -2.91
N PRO A 173 -11.42 -5.73 -3.70
CA PRO A 173 -11.34 -5.67 -5.15
C PRO A 173 -12.39 -4.71 -5.75
N GLY A 174 -12.21 -4.39 -7.04
CA GLY A 174 -13.15 -3.60 -7.82
C GLY A 174 -14.44 -4.36 -8.14
N ASP A 175 -15.39 -4.38 -7.21
CA ASP A 175 -16.76 -4.88 -7.41
C ASP A 175 -17.80 -3.81 -6.97
N PRO A 176 -18.86 -3.54 -7.74
CA PRO A 176 -19.88 -2.54 -7.37
C PRO A 176 -20.51 -2.76 -5.99
N GLU A 177 -20.65 -4.00 -5.52
CA GLU A 177 -21.23 -4.30 -4.21
C GLU A 177 -20.41 -3.67 -3.06
N TRP A 178 -19.09 -3.57 -3.23
CA TRP A 178 -18.22 -2.93 -2.24
C TRP A 178 -18.44 -1.43 -2.15
N LEU A 179 -18.70 -0.76 -3.29
CA LEU A 179 -18.98 0.67 -3.30
C LEU A 179 -20.29 0.98 -2.55
N ASP A 180 -21.30 0.13 -2.71
CA ASP A 180 -22.56 0.27 -1.99
C ASP A 180 -22.40 -0.05 -0.50
N TRP A 181 -21.56 -1.03 -0.16
CA TRP A 181 -21.24 -1.36 1.24
C TRP A 181 -20.61 -0.21 2.02
N ILE A 182 -19.76 0.59 1.38
CA ILE A 182 -19.07 1.73 2.00
C ILE A 182 -19.72 3.09 1.71
N ALA A 183 -20.85 3.11 0.99
CA ALA A 183 -21.46 4.34 0.48
C ALA A 183 -21.69 5.42 1.56
N ASP A 184 -22.12 5.02 2.75
CA ASP A 184 -22.45 5.92 3.86
C ASP A 184 -21.26 6.75 4.36
N CYS A 185 -20.03 6.27 4.16
CA CYS A 185 -18.84 6.98 4.65
C CYS A 185 -18.22 7.93 3.62
N LEU A 186 -18.50 7.76 2.33
CA LEU A 186 -17.90 8.54 1.24
C LEU A 186 -18.07 10.07 1.39
N PRO A 187 -19.22 10.62 1.85
CA PRO A 187 -19.38 12.05 2.05
C PRO A 187 -18.45 12.67 3.11
N TYR A 188 -17.82 11.83 3.94
CA TYR A 188 -16.89 12.25 4.98
C TYR A 188 -15.44 11.98 4.62
N VAL A 189 -15.13 11.65 3.36
CA VAL A 189 -13.77 11.41 2.88
C VAL A 189 -13.27 12.62 2.10
N ASP A 190 -12.26 13.33 2.62
CA ASP A 190 -11.62 14.41 1.87
C ASP A 190 -10.78 13.87 0.71
N TYR A 191 -10.06 12.76 0.93
CA TYR A 191 -9.17 12.14 -0.06
C TYR A 191 -9.38 10.63 -0.15
N LEU A 192 -9.92 10.14 -1.26
CA LEU A 192 -9.99 8.71 -1.56
C LEU A 192 -8.78 8.32 -2.41
N LEU A 193 -8.09 7.25 -2.03
CA LEU A 193 -6.79 6.86 -2.59
C LEU A 193 -6.83 5.44 -3.21
N PRO A 194 -7.72 5.17 -4.19
CA PRO A 194 -7.89 3.83 -4.74
C PRO A 194 -6.85 3.52 -5.85
N ASN A 195 -6.84 2.29 -6.35
CA ASN A 195 -6.24 1.99 -7.65
C ASN A 195 -7.26 1.99 -8.80
N ASP A 196 -6.78 1.90 -10.03
CA ASP A 196 -7.57 1.90 -11.26
C ASP A 196 -8.54 0.73 -11.36
N ASP A 197 -8.09 -0.49 -11.06
CA ASP A 197 -8.95 -1.68 -11.01
C ASP A 197 -10.12 -1.50 -10.04
N GLN A 198 -9.86 -0.92 -8.87
CA GLN A 198 -10.88 -0.58 -7.87
C GLN A 198 -11.87 0.45 -8.41
N VAL A 199 -11.38 1.59 -8.93
CA VAL A 199 -12.28 2.64 -9.44
C VAL A 199 -13.16 2.10 -10.55
N LEU A 200 -12.58 1.45 -11.56
CA LEU A 200 -13.31 0.93 -12.71
C LEU A 200 -14.31 -0.16 -12.29
N GLY A 201 -13.89 -1.07 -11.42
CA GLY A 201 -14.74 -2.15 -10.92
C GLY A 201 -15.89 -1.67 -10.04
N TRP A 202 -15.64 -0.71 -9.14
CA TRP A 202 -16.66 -0.13 -8.26
C TRP A 202 -17.72 0.67 -9.02
N THR A 203 -17.31 1.44 -10.03
CA THR A 203 -18.23 2.35 -10.73
C THR A 203 -18.79 1.78 -12.03
N GLY A 204 -18.18 0.73 -12.58
CA GLY A 204 -18.51 0.20 -13.90
C GLY A 204 -18.25 1.20 -15.03
N ALA A 205 -17.32 2.14 -14.85
CA ALA A 205 -17.03 3.18 -15.83
C ALA A 205 -16.08 2.67 -16.92
N ASP A 206 -16.19 3.25 -18.12
CA ASP A 206 -15.33 2.88 -19.26
C ASP A 206 -13.92 3.48 -19.18
N ASP A 207 -13.75 4.54 -18.39
CA ASP A 207 -12.46 5.21 -18.19
C ASP A 207 -12.29 5.68 -16.74
N LEU A 208 -11.01 5.79 -16.34
CA LEU A 208 -10.62 6.06 -14.95
C LEU A 208 -11.11 7.43 -14.46
N VAL A 209 -11.07 8.45 -15.31
CA VAL A 209 -11.51 9.80 -14.97
C VAL A 209 -13.02 9.82 -14.72
N ALA A 210 -13.81 9.17 -15.58
CA ALA A 210 -15.26 9.05 -15.41
C ALA A 210 -15.62 8.26 -14.13
N GLY A 211 -14.87 7.21 -13.81
CA GLY A 211 -15.03 6.49 -12.54
C GLY A 211 -14.73 7.38 -11.33
N CYS A 212 -13.61 8.11 -11.35
CA CYS A 212 -13.29 9.09 -10.30
C CYS A 212 -14.40 10.15 -10.16
N ARG A 213 -14.92 10.71 -11.26
CA ARG A 213 -16.04 11.67 -11.23
C ARG A 213 -17.31 11.07 -10.62
N THR A 214 -17.57 9.78 -10.81
CA THR A 214 -18.68 9.07 -10.17
C THR A 214 -18.49 9.01 -8.65
N LEU A 215 -17.26 8.77 -8.17
CA LEU A 215 -16.94 8.78 -6.74
C LEU A 215 -17.07 10.18 -6.12
N LEU A 216 -16.69 11.26 -6.84
CA LEU A 216 -16.96 12.63 -6.41
C LEU A 216 -18.47 12.90 -6.27
N ALA A 217 -19.28 12.41 -7.21
CA ALA A 217 -20.73 12.54 -7.14
C ALA A 217 -21.36 11.80 -5.94
N ARG A 218 -20.62 10.86 -5.32
CA ARG A 218 -21.00 10.18 -4.06
C ARG A 218 -20.54 10.93 -2.80
N GLY A 219 -19.90 12.09 -2.95
CA GLY A 219 -19.56 12.99 -1.83
C GLY A 219 -18.08 13.04 -1.47
N VAL A 220 -17.21 12.29 -2.14
CA VAL A 220 -15.76 12.34 -1.93
C VAL A 220 -15.23 13.72 -2.37
N GLY A 221 -14.33 14.31 -1.57
CA GLY A 221 -13.72 15.62 -1.89
C GLY A 221 -12.74 15.59 -3.07
N CYS A 222 -11.82 14.62 -3.05
CA CYS A 222 -10.78 14.41 -4.05
C CYS A 222 -10.53 12.90 -4.21
N VAL A 223 -10.36 12.44 -5.44
CA VAL A 223 -9.93 11.06 -5.73
C VAL A 223 -8.55 11.13 -6.38
N ALA A 224 -7.56 10.50 -5.76
CA ALA A 224 -6.22 10.33 -6.32
C ALA A 224 -6.00 8.84 -6.60
N ALA A 225 -6.35 8.41 -7.81
CA ALA A 225 -6.33 7.02 -8.21
C ALA A 225 -4.98 6.64 -8.83
N THR A 226 -4.32 5.60 -8.31
CA THR A 226 -3.08 5.07 -8.91
C THR A 226 -3.39 4.17 -10.09
N ALA A 227 -2.56 4.22 -11.13
CA ALA A 227 -2.69 3.43 -12.36
C ALA A 227 -1.36 2.74 -12.73
N GLY A 228 -0.66 2.20 -11.73
CA GLY A 228 0.61 1.50 -11.90
C GLY A 228 1.65 2.29 -12.70
N ALA A 229 2.13 1.71 -13.80
CA ALA A 229 3.11 2.33 -14.69
C ALA A 229 2.59 3.58 -15.43
N ALA A 230 1.27 3.81 -15.48
CA ALA A 230 0.69 5.04 -16.02
C ALA A 230 0.73 6.21 -15.03
N GLY A 231 1.07 5.96 -13.76
CA GLY A 231 1.18 6.96 -12.70
C GLY A 231 -0.09 7.07 -11.90
N ALA A 232 -0.69 8.26 -11.82
CA ALA A 232 -1.92 8.52 -11.09
C ALA A 232 -2.81 9.54 -11.79
N VAL A 233 -4.12 9.50 -11.49
CA VAL A 233 -5.10 10.50 -11.88
C VAL A 233 -5.67 11.14 -10.63
N VAL A 234 -5.64 12.47 -10.57
CA VAL A 234 -6.24 13.26 -9.51
C VAL A 234 -7.48 13.95 -10.05
N VAL A 235 -8.64 13.72 -9.44
CA VAL A 235 -9.91 14.35 -9.80
C VAL A 235 -10.48 15.08 -8.59
N THR A 236 -10.80 16.35 -8.79
CA THR A 236 -11.45 17.23 -7.81
C THR A 236 -12.63 17.94 -8.47
N ALA A 237 -13.41 18.68 -7.70
CA ALA A 237 -14.43 19.57 -8.27
C ALA A 237 -13.85 20.65 -9.21
N ALA A 238 -12.57 21.00 -9.04
CA ALA A 238 -11.90 22.02 -9.86
C ALA A 238 -11.43 21.49 -11.22
N GLY A 239 -11.17 20.18 -11.33
CA GLY A 239 -10.63 19.59 -12.55
C GLY A 239 -10.00 18.23 -12.34
N GLU A 240 -9.34 17.75 -13.39
CA GLU A 240 -8.64 16.47 -13.44
C GLU A 240 -7.20 16.65 -13.94
N HIS A 241 -6.28 15.90 -13.37
CA HIS A 241 -4.86 15.95 -13.71
C HIS A 241 -4.26 14.54 -13.70
N THR A 242 -3.51 14.21 -14.74
CA THR A 242 -2.70 12.99 -14.80
C THR A 242 -1.27 13.30 -14.38
N VAL A 243 -0.75 12.53 -13.44
CA VAL A 243 0.64 12.58 -13.00
C VAL A 243 1.34 11.32 -13.51
N PRO A 244 2.35 11.42 -14.39
CA PRO A 244 3.05 10.24 -14.91
C PRO A 244 3.85 9.54 -13.82
N ALA A 245 3.99 8.22 -13.92
CA ALA A 245 4.89 7.47 -13.06
C ALA A 245 6.35 7.89 -13.29
N PHE A 246 7.16 7.82 -12.24
CA PHE A 246 8.60 7.96 -12.36
C PHE A 246 9.21 6.65 -12.85
N ALA A 247 10.18 6.74 -13.76
CA ALA A 247 10.91 5.56 -14.21
C ALA A 247 11.72 4.96 -13.05
N ALA A 248 11.53 3.66 -12.81
CA ALA A 248 12.22 2.90 -11.77
C ALA A 248 12.43 1.45 -12.22
N ASP A 249 13.48 0.81 -11.72
CA ASP A 249 13.72 -0.62 -11.94
C ASP A 249 12.81 -1.43 -11.01
N VAL A 250 11.70 -1.93 -11.56
CA VAL A 250 10.67 -2.65 -10.78
C VAL A 250 11.22 -3.98 -10.28
N VAL A 251 11.14 -4.18 -8.96
CA VAL A 251 11.48 -5.43 -8.26
C VAL A 251 10.28 -6.05 -7.58
N ASP A 252 9.43 -5.23 -6.95
CA ASP A 252 8.26 -5.66 -6.19
C ASP A 252 7.24 -4.52 -6.13
N THR A 253 5.98 -4.80 -6.45
CA THR A 253 4.89 -3.80 -6.38
C THR A 253 4.20 -3.74 -5.02
N THR A 254 4.56 -4.62 -4.08
CA THR A 254 3.99 -4.65 -2.73
C THR A 254 4.25 -3.32 -2.00
N GLY A 255 3.18 -2.70 -1.50
CA GLY A 255 3.28 -1.45 -0.75
C GLY A 255 3.41 -0.19 -1.61
N CYS A 256 3.38 -0.28 -2.95
CA CYS A 256 3.41 0.90 -3.81
C CYS A 256 2.18 1.81 -3.62
N GLY A 257 1.00 1.22 -3.41
CA GLY A 257 -0.23 1.96 -3.09
C GLY A 257 -0.11 2.69 -1.75
N ASP A 258 0.23 1.97 -0.68
CA ASP A 258 0.51 2.55 0.65
C ASP A 258 1.54 3.69 0.59
N SER A 259 2.59 3.51 -0.22
CA SER A 259 3.66 4.50 -0.40
C SER A 259 3.20 5.73 -1.17
N PHE A 260 2.35 5.55 -2.19
CA PHE A 260 1.69 6.65 -2.89
C PHE A 260 0.80 7.42 -1.92
N SER A 261 -0.05 6.73 -1.15
CA SER A 261 -0.92 7.30 -0.14
C SER A 261 -0.11 8.14 0.86
N ALA A 262 0.97 7.59 1.40
CA ALA A 262 1.85 8.31 2.32
C ALA A 262 2.47 9.56 1.70
N GLY A 263 3.02 9.45 0.49
CA GLY A 263 3.63 10.58 -0.21
C GLY A 263 2.61 11.67 -0.56
N PHE A 264 1.42 11.29 -1.02
CA PHE A 264 0.33 12.20 -1.32
C PHE A 264 -0.12 12.97 -0.06
N LEU A 265 -0.41 12.24 1.03
CA LEU A 265 -0.82 12.86 2.29
C LEU A 265 0.27 13.76 2.88
N ARG A 266 1.54 13.35 2.76
CA ARG A 266 2.65 14.20 3.17
C ARG A 266 2.73 15.47 2.32
N GLY A 267 2.52 15.38 1.01
CA GLY A 267 2.50 16.54 0.12
C GLY A 267 1.45 17.56 0.51
N LEU A 268 0.21 17.10 0.75
CA LEU A 268 -0.87 17.94 1.26
C LEU A 268 -0.52 18.62 2.59
N SER A 269 0.12 17.89 3.52
CA SER A 269 0.54 18.46 4.81
C SER A 269 1.57 19.59 4.67
N LEU A 270 2.32 19.62 3.55
CA LEU A 270 3.30 20.67 3.23
C LEU A 270 2.65 21.89 2.55
N GLY A 271 1.32 21.89 2.39
CA GLY A 271 0.56 22.97 1.74
C GLY A 271 0.56 22.88 0.21
N GLN A 272 0.96 21.74 -0.36
CA GLN A 272 0.88 21.50 -1.80
C GLN A 272 -0.57 21.30 -2.23
N ASP A 273 -0.88 21.63 -3.49
CA ASP A 273 -2.16 21.25 -4.06
C ASP A 273 -2.24 19.72 -4.32
N PRO A 274 -3.45 19.15 -4.57
CA PRO A 274 -3.58 17.71 -4.79
C PRO A 274 -2.75 17.16 -5.97
N THR A 275 -2.50 17.94 -7.01
CA THR A 275 -1.69 17.49 -8.15
C THR A 275 -0.21 17.43 -7.78
N GLU A 276 0.30 18.47 -7.13
CA GLU A 276 1.67 18.50 -6.59
C GLU A 276 1.89 17.40 -5.54
N ALA A 277 0.89 17.16 -4.68
CA ALA A 277 0.92 16.06 -3.72
C ALA A 277 0.98 14.69 -4.40
N ALA A 278 0.25 14.48 -5.50
CA ALA A 278 0.32 13.23 -6.27
C ALA A 278 1.68 13.02 -6.95
N VAL A 279 2.40 14.09 -7.33
CA VAL A 279 3.80 13.98 -7.77
C VAL A 279 4.67 13.41 -6.64
N LEU A 280 4.51 13.89 -5.41
CA LEU A 280 5.23 13.35 -4.26
C LEU A 280 4.83 11.91 -3.94
N GLY A 281 3.54 11.56 -4.08
CA GLY A 281 3.03 10.19 -4.00
C GLY A 281 3.71 9.26 -5.00
N CYS A 282 3.70 9.61 -6.29
CA CYS A 282 4.35 8.81 -7.34
C CYS A 282 5.86 8.71 -7.12
N ALA A 283 6.52 9.79 -6.67
CA ALA A 283 7.95 9.78 -6.36
C ALA A 283 8.28 8.86 -5.19
N THR A 284 7.41 8.80 -4.17
CA THR A 284 7.57 7.92 -3.00
C THR A 284 7.40 6.46 -3.40
N ALA A 285 6.35 6.14 -4.16
CA ALA A 285 6.13 4.78 -4.68
C ALA A 285 7.30 4.31 -5.56
N ALA A 286 7.90 5.20 -6.35
CA ALA A 286 9.07 4.90 -7.16
C ALA A 286 10.35 4.60 -6.34
N GLN A 287 10.44 5.03 -5.07
CA GLN A 287 11.51 4.57 -4.19
C GLN A 287 11.27 3.12 -3.75
N VAL A 288 10.04 2.80 -3.37
CA VAL A 288 9.68 1.50 -2.79
C VAL A 288 9.71 0.38 -3.83
N VAL A 289 9.21 0.64 -5.05
CA VAL A 289 9.10 -0.36 -6.12
C VAL A 289 10.44 -1.01 -6.53
N THR A 290 11.56 -0.36 -6.19
CA THR A 290 12.93 -0.82 -6.49
C THR A 290 13.44 -1.92 -5.56
N GLY A 291 12.64 -2.38 -4.60
CA GLY A 291 12.99 -3.54 -3.81
C GLY A 291 11.84 -4.14 -3.00
N LEU A 292 12.16 -5.25 -2.35
CA LEU A 292 11.16 -6.14 -1.75
C LEU A 292 10.51 -5.54 -0.48
N GLY A 293 9.18 -5.45 -0.46
CA GLY A 293 8.31 -5.08 0.65
C GLY A 293 8.17 -3.57 0.88
N THR A 294 7.05 -3.15 1.50
CA THR A 294 6.68 -1.75 1.76
C THR A 294 7.75 -0.95 2.50
N ASP A 295 8.49 -1.58 3.41
CA ASP A 295 9.56 -0.95 4.17
C ASP A 295 10.86 -0.74 3.37
N HIS A 296 10.93 -1.14 2.09
CA HIS A 296 12.12 -1.01 1.26
C HIS A 296 12.63 0.44 1.15
N GLY A 297 13.94 0.57 0.95
CA GLY A 297 14.64 1.83 0.75
C GLY A 297 14.91 2.59 2.06
N ASN A 298 16.06 3.23 2.14
CA ASN A 298 16.36 4.19 3.20
C ASN A 298 16.26 5.60 2.61
N PHE A 299 15.06 6.16 2.62
CA PHE A 299 14.75 7.48 2.10
C PHE A 299 14.01 8.30 3.15
N ASP A 300 14.18 9.61 3.05
CA ASP A 300 13.41 10.60 3.79
C ASP A 300 12.69 11.54 2.82
N LEU A 301 11.93 12.49 3.36
CA LEU A 301 11.21 13.47 2.55
C LEU A 301 12.14 14.27 1.61
N ALA A 302 13.33 14.64 2.07
CA ALA A 302 14.27 15.43 1.26
C ALA A 302 14.79 14.63 0.06
N ALA A 303 15.10 13.35 0.26
CA ALA A 303 15.52 12.44 -0.79
C ALA A 303 14.41 12.25 -1.85
N VAL A 304 13.16 12.05 -1.42
CA VAL A 304 12.02 11.89 -2.35
C VAL A 304 11.76 13.19 -3.13
N GLN A 305 11.80 14.35 -2.48
CA GLN A 305 11.64 15.64 -3.15
C GLN A 305 12.75 15.90 -4.18
N ALA A 306 14.00 15.59 -3.83
CA ALA A 306 15.12 15.71 -4.76
C ALA A 306 14.98 14.78 -5.98
N PHE A 307 14.51 13.55 -5.75
CA PHE A 307 14.20 12.60 -6.82
C PHE A 307 13.11 13.13 -7.76
N ALA A 308 12.00 13.65 -7.21
CA ALA A 308 10.90 14.19 -7.99
C ALA A 308 11.35 15.35 -8.92
N VAL A 309 12.11 16.30 -8.38
CA VAL A 309 12.64 17.45 -9.15
C VAL A 309 13.64 16.98 -10.22
N GLY A 310 14.57 16.08 -9.87
CA GLY A 310 15.58 15.57 -10.79
C GLY A 310 14.97 14.84 -11.99
N ALA A 311 13.91 14.05 -11.76
CA ALA A 311 13.27 13.32 -12.85
C ALA A 311 12.38 14.23 -13.74
N LEU A 312 11.71 15.23 -13.18
CA LEU A 312 10.94 16.21 -13.97
C LEU A 312 11.86 17.02 -14.91
N THR A 313 13.00 17.51 -14.42
CA THR A 313 13.97 18.25 -15.25
C THR A 313 14.57 17.41 -16.39
N LEU A 314 14.77 16.10 -16.18
CA LEU A 314 15.22 15.17 -17.22
C LEU A 314 14.14 14.90 -18.28
N SER A 315 12.86 15.03 -17.93
CA SER A 315 11.73 14.86 -18.85
C SER A 315 11.54 16.08 -19.77
N GLU A 316 11.72 17.29 -19.24
CA GLU A 316 11.66 18.54 -20.01
C GLU A 316 12.83 18.70 -21.00
N GLY A 317 14.02 18.18 -20.64
CA GLY A 317 15.19 18.18 -21.52
C GLY A 317 15.12 17.21 -22.71
N ARG A 318 14.08 16.35 -22.80
CA ARG A 318 13.93 15.33 -23.86
C ARG A 318 12.97 15.73 -24.99
N THR A 319 12.59 16.99 -25.13
CA THR A 319 11.84 17.43 -26.32
C THR A 319 12.76 17.55 -27.55
N MET A 320 12.47 16.69 -28.54
CA MET A 320 12.97 16.63 -29.92
C MET A 320 14.43 16.16 -30.17
N SER A 321 14.59 14.84 -30.24
CA SER A 321 15.40 14.23 -31.31
C SER A 321 14.79 12.89 -31.69
N SER A 322 14.14 12.83 -32.86
CA SER A 322 13.67 11.58 -33.44
C SER A 322 14.89 10.74 -33.86
N SER A 323 15.19 9.68 -33.12
CA SER A 323 16.09 8.63 -33.58
C SER A 323 15.39 7.27 -33.50
N THR A 324 15.53 6.54 -34.60
CA THR A 324 14.95 5.23 -34.92
C THR A 324 15.29 4.18 -33.84
N PRO A 325 14.41 3.21 -33.53
CA PRO A 325 14.67 2.25 -32.45
C PRO A 325 15.86 1.36 -32.79
N ALA A 326 16.85 1.32 -31.89
CA ALA A 326 17.91 0.32 -31.94
C ALA A 326 17.35 -1.05 -31.52
N SER A 327 17.83 -2.10 -32.18
CA SER A 327 17.47 -3.50 -31.92
C SER A 327 17.66 -3.89 -30.44
N PRO A 328 16.82 -4.79 -29.89
CA PRO A 328 16.90 -5.17 -28.48
C PRO A 328 18.23 -5.86 -28.14
N PRO A 329 18.78 -5.65 -26.93
CA PRO A 329 19.99 -6.32 -26.50
C PRO A 329 19.75 -7.82 -26.33
N ARG A 330 20.75 -8.62 -26.67
CA ARG A 330 20.72 -10.08 -26.48
C ARG A 330 20.71 -10.39 -24.98
N LEU A 331 19.81 -11.27 -24.56
CA LEU A 331 19.76 -11.82 -23.20
C LEU A 331 21.12 -12.43 -22.81
N PRO A 332 21.57 -12.25 -21.56
CA PRO A 332 22.75 -12.95 -21.04
C PRO A 332 22.47 -14.46 -20.97
N PRO A 333 23.51 -15.31 -21.11
CA PRO A 333 23.34 -16.75 -20.99
C PRO A 333 22.91 -17.14 -19.56
N PRO A 334 22.15 -18.24 -19.39
CA PRO A 334 21.72 -18.69 -18.07
C PRO A 334 22.91 -18.98 -17.16
N TRP A 335 22.76 -18.61 -15.89
CA TRP A 335 23.75 -18.83 -14.85
C TRP A 335 24.10 -20.33 -14.73
N ARG A 336 25.39 -20.64 -14.63
CA ARG A 336 25.90 -21.99 -14.35
C ARG A 336 26.63 -21.98 -13.01
N PRO A 337 26.34 -22.91 -12.09
CA PRO A 337 27.06 -23.00 -10.82
C PRO A 337 28.53 -23.37 -11.04
N PRO A 338 29.43 -22.97 -10.11
CA PRO A 338 30.85 -23.32 -10.18
C PRO A 338 31.09 -24.84 -10.06
N PRO A 339 32.16 -25.37 -10.70
CA PRO A 339 32.45 -26.80 -10.67
C PRO A 339 32.84 -27.23 -9.24
N GLY A 340 32.05 -28.12 -8.64
CA GLY A 340 32.30 -28.65 -7.30
C GLY A 340 31.05 -28.82 -6.42
N LEU A 341 29.92 -28.20 -6.78
CA LEU A 341 28.61 -28.57 -6.23
C LEU A 341 28.06 -29.75 -7.03
N LEU A 342 28.22 -30.95 -6.49
CA LEU A 342 27.55 -32.15 -6.99
C LEU A 342 26.03 -31.90 -6.95
N PRO A 343 25.28 -32.19 -8.03
CA PRO A 343 23.85 -32.37 -7.89
C PRO A 343 23.67 -33.65 -7.07
N VAL A 344 23.00 -33.54 -5.91
CA VAL A 344 22.52 -34.72 -5.21
C VAL A 344 21.37 -35.27 -6.05
N THR A 345 21.70 -36.08 -7.04
CA THR A 345 20.78 -37.05 -7.62
C THR A 345 20.62 -38.17 -6.59
N GLY A 346 19.55 -38.09 -5.80
CA GLY A 346 19.11 -39.11 -4.84
C GLY A 346 17.57 -39.13 -4.83
N PRO A 347 16.96 -40.29 -4.53
CA PRO A 347 15.72 -40.73 -5.17
C PRO A 347 14.51 -39.89 -4.79
N THR A 348 13.55 -39.87 -5.71
CA THR A 348 12.15 -39.55 -5.44
C THR A 348 11.72 -40.20 -4.13
N TRP A 349 11.37 -39.37 -3.13
CA TRP A 349 10.62 -39.82 -1.98
C TRP A 349 9.20 -40.11 -2.46
N SER A 350 8.98 -41.32 -2.98
CA SER A 350 7.66 -41.92 -3.00
C SER A 350 7.38 -42.46 -1.61
N SER A 351 6.62 -41.72 -0.81
CA SER A 351 5.94 -42.32 0.33
C SER A 351 4.54 -42.73 -0.12
N SER A 352 4.40 -44.03 -0.28
CA SER A 352 3.11 -44.68 -0.33
C SER A 352 2.52 -44.67 1.08
N ALA A 353 1.47 -43.88 1.28
CA ALA A 353 0.57 -44.06 2.42
C ALA A 353 -0.82 -44.36 1.85
N ARG A 354 -1.05 -45.65 1.61
CA ARG A 354 -2.39 -46.23 1.58
C ARG A 354 -3.05 -45.92 2.92
N GLY A 355 -4.29 -45.43 2.84
CA GLY A 355 -5.04 -44.94 4.00
C GLY A 355 -5.32 -46.00 5.06
N TRP A 356 -5.81 -45.51 6.18
CA TRP A 356 -6.58 -46.28 7.16
C TRP A 356 -7.83 -45.46 7.53
N PRO A 357 -9.00 -46.10 7.65
CA PRO A 357 -10.11 -45.52 8.39
C PRO A 357 -9.94 -45.82 9.89
N GLY A 358 -10.29 -44.86 10.74
CA GLY A 358 -10.27 -44.98 12.20
C GLY A 358 -9.52 -43.83 12.86
#